data_AF-A0A345JQB7-F1
#
_entry.id   AF-A0A345JQB7-F1
#
_cell.length_a   1.000
_cell.length_b   1.000
_cell.length_c   1.000
_cell.angle_alpha   90.00
_cell.angle_beta   90.00
_cell.angle_gamma   90.00
#
_symmetry.space_group_name_H-M   'P 1'
#
loop_
_entity.id
_entity.type
_entity.pdbx_description
1 polymer ?
#
loop_
_entity_poly.entity_id
_entity_poly.type
_entity_poly.pdbx_seq_one_letter_code
_entity_poly.pdbx_strand_id
1 'polypeptide(L)'
;MNNIDKSFETLVINISLYYQQEYQFIISKLDTCLNIIKEFIYNPISRRTDIYNLTFVIEEIKYSTNYILSDKTAYLSETITLILENISNTNNYEEIKSYLKSLKSLIEKYKVTLGKDFSEKIEVIKTQNIADLIAKLFNKLTEKDLVTLDKDELVQIYTKTINSPKQVIIDQYTDFFNRLKTFLEQLYAIDNFIPLKENPILSLLKLAYLIKNGSCKKNRLCNSDILLLKAFYSSKKDIEKLDIINIQIEKDSNIETLYNTPSKDFQSLIEFIELQIFRVSKFFSDFCINDIFFPPQHQQIDISNPEPLEQLINCLKDLPNLLFDEHTLYKKINTKDEPYKKFFINNSDNRPLEVIIENSPATLLTKIANKYFQMLLEVATIINIQLSKNDLELLLPFLDFEKYFNQLATKISRNSELDLQILNKEISNIVKTSYSLIEAYNTLKTKEFDIINNQNCINSVDIDKLNFFINTKEFLNFKEIKITTTMNNIDINIDKLLTKINKNIAKAKFQNASLIAKDLTMQLLCKIYYSCPKLIGVYNLPPVSHNLYLAIKEVTNRPALNNIKNKQEIYWRV
;
A
#
# COMPACT_ATOMS: atom_id res chain seq x y z
N MET A 1 -30.79 11.79 37.33
CA MET A 1 -29.68 12.09 36.41
C MET A 1 -28.68 10.95 36.50
N ASN A 2 -28.75 9.97 35.59
CA ASN A 2 -27.83 8.84 35.58
C ASN A 2 -26.50 9.30 34.97
N ASN A 3 -25.41 9.18 35.74
CA ASN A 3 -24.04 9.49 35.33
C ASN A 3 -23.76 9.00 33.91
N ILE A 4 -23.66 9.94 32.98
CA ILE A 4 -23.06 9.70 31.68
C ILE A 4 -21.55 9.72 31.90
N ASP A 5 -20.85 8.71 31.41
CA ASP A 5 -19.39 8.61 31.55
C ASP A 5 -18.72 9.81 30.85
N LYS A 6 -17.74 10.45 31.49
CA LYS A 6 -16.95 11.56 30.88
C LYS A 6 -16.32 11.15 29.56
N SER A 7 -16.00 9.86 29.42
CA SER A 7 -15.49 9.27 28.17
C SER A 7 -16.52 9.35 27.03
N PHE A 8 -17.80 9.15 27.34
CA PHE A 8 -18.90 9.26 26.38
C PHE A 8 -19.18 10.72 26.01
N GLU A 9 -19.14 11.65 26.98
CA GLU A 9 -19.24 13.09 26.69
C GLU A 9 -18.12 13.55 25.75
N THR A 10 -16.89 13.08 25.99
CA THR A 10 -15.74 13.36 25.12
C THR A 10 -15.92 12.78 23.71
N LEU A 11 -16.49 11.58 23.59
CA LEU A 11 -16.81 10.98 22.29
C LEU A 11 -17.88 11.81 21.56
N VAL A 12 -18.94 12.23 22.24
CA VAL A 12 -20.00 13.06 21.64
C VAL A 12 -19.44 14.41 21.16
N ILE A 13 -18.47 14.98 21.89
CA ILE A 13 -17.76 16.20 21.47
C ILE A 13 -16.93 15.96 20.19
N ASN A 14 -16.29 14.79 20.07
CA ASN A 14 -15.40 14.48 18.96
C ASN A 14 -16.06 13.78 17.76
N ILE A 15 -17.30 13.30 17.88
CA ILE A 15 -17.97 12.50 16.83
C ILE A 15 -18.10 13.28 15.53
N SER A 16 -18.18 14.62 15.57
CA SER A 16 -18.24 15.47 14.38
C SER A 16 -17.01 15.30 13.46
N LEU A 17 -15.84 14.98 14.02
CA LEU A 17 -14.63 14.68 13.24
C LEU A 17 -14.80 13.39 12.43
N TYR A 18 -15.44 12.37 13.02
CA TYR A 18 -15.72 11.11 12.33
C TYR A 18 -16.71 11.31 11.18
N TYR A 19 -17.79 12.07 11.40
CA TYR A 19 -18.73 12.45 10.32
C TYR A 19 -18.02 13.20 9.19
N GLN A 20 -17.11 14.12 9.50
CA GLN A 20 -16.32 14.84 8.49
C GLN A 20 -15.36 13.92 7.74
N GLN A 21 -14.63 13.04 8.43
CA GLN A 21 -13.71 12.09 7.80
C GLN A 21 -14.45 11.12 6.88
N GLU A 22 -15.59 10.58 7.34
CA GLU A 22 -16.44 9.69 6.55
C GLU A 22 -16.98 10.40 5.29
N TYR A 23 -17.49 11.62 5.43
CA TYR A 23 -17.92 12.43 4.29
C TYR A 23 -16.77 12.66 3.30
N GLN A 24 -15.59 13.10 3.77
CA GLN A 24 -14.43 13.36 2.89
C GLN A 24 -13.97 12.09 2.17
N PHE A 25 -13.98 10.95 2.85
CA PHE A 25 -13.68 9.66 2.24
C PHE A 25 -14.63 9.35 1.07
N ILE A 26 -15.94 9.50 1.27
CA ILE A 26 -16.95 9.25 0.22
C ILE A 26 -16.77 10.23 -0.95
N ILE A 27 -16.57 11.52 -0.66
CA ILE A 27 -16.38 12.54 -1.69
C ILE A 27 -15.13 12.27 -2.53
N SER A 28 -14.02 11.87 -1.92
CA SER A 28 -12.78 11.55 -2.64
C SER A 28 -12.96 10.43 -3.67
N LYS A 29 -13.76 9.40 -3.34
CA LYS A 29 -14.13 8.31 -4.24
C LYS A 29 -14.97 8.81 -5.41
N LEU A 30 -16.00 9.63 -5.12
CA LEU A 30 -16.86 10.21 -6.15
C LEU A 30 -16.10 11.17 -7.07
N ASP A 31 -15.15 11.96 -6.55
CA ASP A 31 -14.32 12.86 -7.35
C ASP A 31 -13.40 12.09 -8.30
N THR A 32 -12.84 10.98 -7.84
CA THR A 32 -12.07 10.06 -8.68
C THR A 32 -12.93 9.52 -9.83
N CYS A 33 -14.15 9.05 -9.52
CA CYS A 33 -15.11 8.58 -10.53
C CYS A 33 -15.48 9.68 -11.52
N LEU A 34 -15.74 10.90 -11.05
CA LEU A 34 -16.08 12.05 -11.90
C LEU A 34 -14.96 12.42 -12.87
N ASN A 35 -13.71 12.30 -12.46
CA ASN A 35 -12.56 12.54 -13.34
C ASN A 35 -12.49 11.50 -14.46
N ILE A 36 -12.67 10.22 -14.14
CA ILE A 36 -12.69 9.14 -15.15
C ILE A 36 -13.91 9.30 -16.08
N ILE A 37 -15.08 9.64 -15.55
CA ILE A 37 -16.29 9.92 -16.37
C ILE A 37 -16.02 11.04 -17.38
N LYS A 38 -15.33 12.11 -16.98
CA LYS A 38 -14.98 13.20 -17.91
C LYS A 38 -14.16 12.65 -19.08
N GLU A 39 -13.17 11.79 -18.83
CA GLU A 39 -12.38 11.18 -19.89
C GLU A 39 -13.24 10.37 -20.86
N PHE A 40 -14.18 9.55 -20.37
CA PHE A 40 -15.08 8.76 -21.21
C PHE A 40 -16.09 9.60 -22.02
N ILE A 41 -16.43 10.80 -21.55
CA ILE A 41 -17.29 11.73 -22.30
C ILE A 41 -16.56 12.27 -23.54
N TYR A 42 -15.25 12.51 -23.43
CA TYR A 42 -14.45 13.14 -24.50
C TYR A 42 -13.71 12.13 -25.39
N ASN A 43 -13.41 10.94 -24.88
CA ASN A 43 -12.61 9.93 -25.58
C ASN A 43 -13.43 8.67 -25.91
N PRO A 44 -13.32 8.12 -27.14
CA PRO A 44 -14.06 6.92 -27.54
C PRO A 44 -13.70 5.70 -26.69
N ILE A 45 -14.72 4.96 -26.22
CA ILE A 45 -14.57 3.62 -25.64
C ILE A 45 -14.26 2.68 -26.79
N SER A 46 -13.00 2.30 -26.93
CA SER A 46 -12.52 1.55 -28.09
C SER A 46 -11.79 0.27 -27.70
N ARG A 47 -11.30 0.18 -26.45
CA ARG A 47 -10.51 -0.94 -25.96
C ARG A 47 -11.27 -1.73 -24.91
N ARG A 48 -10.94 -3.01 -24.81
CA ARG A 48 -11.33 -3.90 -23.72
C ARG A 48 -11.12 -3.27 -22.34
N THR A 49 -9.99 -2.60 -22.13
CA THR A 49 -9.66 -1.95 -20.86
C THR A 49 -10.51 -0.71 -20.55
N ASP A 50 -10.99 0.01 -21.57
CA ASP A 50 -11.94 1.12 -21.40
C ASP A 50 -13.26 0.61 -20.80
N ILE A 51 -13.73 -0.55 -21.28
CA ILE A 51 -14.96 -1.18 -20.81
C ILE A 51 -14.80 -1.70 -19.38
N TYR A 52 -13.63 -2.24 -19.05
CA TYR A 52 -13.30 -2.68 -17.69
C TYR A 52 -13.27 -1.52 -16.70
N ASN A 53 -12.62 -0.42 -17.10
CA ASN A 53 -12.59 0.82 -16.33
C ASN A 53 -13.99 1.42 -16.14
N LEU A 54 -14.82 1.43 -17.19
CA LEU A 54 -16.19 1.90 -17.07
C LEU A 54 -17.02 1.01 -16.13
N THR A 55 -16.86 -0.31 -16.20
CA THR A 55 -17.52 -1.24 -15.29
C THR A 55 -17.11 -1.00 -13.84
N PHE A 56 -15.82 -0.77 -13.57
CA PHE A 56 -15.37 -0.37 -12.24
C PHE A 56 -16.07 0.90 -11.75
N VAL A 57 -16.04 1.95 -12.59
CA VAL A 57 -16.60 3.25 -12.22
C VAL A 57 -18.09 3.13 -11.93
N ILE A 58 -18.81 2.30 -12.69
CA ILE A 58 -20.23 2.01 -12.44
C ILE A 58 -20.43 1.40 -11.04
N GLU A 59 -19.67 0.35 -10.69
CA GLU A 59 -19.79 -0.29 -9.37
C GLU A 59 -19.33 0.62 -8.22
N GLU A 60 -18.27 1.40 -8.41
CA GLU A 60 -17.79 2.36 -7.39
C GLU A 60 -18.78 3.50 -7.15
N ILE A 61 -19.45 4.00 -8.20
CA ILE A 61 -20.52 4.99 -8.06
C ILE A 61 -21.73 4.38 -7.35
N LYS A 62 -22.12 3.15 -7.71
CA LYS A 62 -23.23 2.43 -7.05
C LYS A 62 -22.94 2.28 -5.55
N TYR A 63 -21.71 1.89 -5.20
CA TYR A 63 -21.27 1.75 -3.81
C TYR A 63 -21.17 3.10 -3.09
N SER A 64 -20.65 4.14 -3.75
CA SER A 64 -20.41 5.45 -3.14
C SER A 64 -21.66 6.34 -3.05
N THR A 65 -22.73 5.99 -3.77
CA THR A 65 -24.03 6.69 -3.72
C THR A 65 -25.09 5.90 -2.95
N ASN A 66 -24.65 5.01 -2.07
CA ASN A 66 -25.51 4.13 -1.30
C ASN A 66 -26.11 4.78 -0.04
N TYR A 67 -25.62 5.94 0.39
CA TYR A 67 -26.18 6.68 1.53
C TYR A 67 -27.52 7.33 1.15
N ILE A 68 -28.55 7.01 1.92
CA ILE A 68 -29.92 7.52 1.76
C ILE A 68 -30.37 8.23 3.05
N LEU A 69 -29.60 9.24 3.45
CA LEU A 69 -29.77 9.95 4.72
C LEU A 69 -31.01 10.87 4.76
N SER A 70 -31.53 11.23 3.59
CA SER A 70 -32.72 12.06 3.38
C SER A 70 -33.50 11.58 2.16
N ASP A 71 -34.77 11.99 2.03
CA ASP A 71 -35.59 11.69 0.84
C ASP A 71 -34.92 12.16 -0.45
N LYS A 72 -34.14 13.23 -0.37
CA LYS A 72 -33.44 13.81 -1.51
C LYS A 72 -32.22 12.99 -1.90
N THR A 73 -31.42 12.50 -0.95
CA THR A 73 -30.33 11.56 -1.25
C THR A 73 -30.86 10.21 -1.71
N ALA A 74 -32.00 9.75 -1.19
CA ALA A 74 -32.70 8.57 -1.68
C ALA A 74 -33.12 8.70 -3.15
N TYR A 75 -33.82 9.78 -3.50
CA TYR A 75 -34.22 10.04 -4.89
C TYR A 75 -33.03 10.12 -5.85
N LEU A 76 -31.96 10.82 -5.45
CA LEU A 76 -30.76 10.94 -6.26
C LEU A 76 -30.04 9.61 -6.44
N SER A 77 -29.91 8.82 -5.37
CA SER A 77 -29.32 7.46 -5.40
C SER A 77 -30.08 6.55 -6.37
N GLU A 78 -31.42 6.59 -6.35
CA GLU A 78 -32.26 5.81 -7.25
C GLU A 78 -32.13 6.27 -8.71
N THR A 79 -32.15 7.58 -8.93
CA THR A 79 -31.97 8.15 -10.28
C THR A 79 -30.58 7.80 -10.84
N ILE A 80 -29.53 7.86 -10.01
CA ILE A 80 -28.17 7.46 -10.38
C ILE A 80 -28.16 5.98 -10.75
N THR A 81 -28.75 5.12 -9.93
CA THR A 81 -28.85 3.67 -10.18
C THR A 81 -29.52 3.38 -11.52
N LEU A 82 -30.63 4.05 -11.85
CA LEU A 82 -31.32 3.91 -13.13
C LEU A 82 -30.43 4.31 -14.32
N ILE A 83 -29.66 5.40 -14.21
CA ILE A 83 -28.72 5.79 -15.27
C ILE A 83 -27.60 4.77 -15.43
N LEU A 84 -27.06 4.24 -14.32
CA LEU A 84 -26.04 3.19 -14.36
C LEU A 84 -26.55 1.89 -15.03
N GLU A 85 -27.80 1.51 -14.74
CA GLU A 85 -28.46 0.38 -15.42
C GLU A 85 -28.61 0.64 -16.93
N ASN A 86 -29.00 1.86 -17.32
CA ASN A 86 -29.09 2.24 -18.75
C ASN A 86 -27.73 2.19 -19.45
N ILE A 87 -26.64 2.65 -18.80
CA ILE A 87 -25.28 2.55 -19.34
C ILE A 87 -24.88 1.08 -19.53
N SER A 88 -25.19 0.22 -18.55
CA SER A 88 -24.83 -1.20 -18.58
C SER A 88 -25.60 -1.99 -19.65
N ASN A 89 -26.79 -1.51 -20.04
CA ASN A 89 -27.69 -2.20 -20.96
C ASN A 89 -27.64 -1.67 -22.40
N THR A 90 -26.97 -0.55 -22.66
CA THR A 90 -26.85 0.00 -24.01
C THR A 90 -25.60 -0.53 -24.73
N ASN A 91 -25.74 -0.73 -26.04
CA ASN A 91 -24.64 -1.04 -26.94
C ASN A 91 -24.23 0.17 -27.78
N ASN A 92 -24.91 1.32 -27.62
CA ASN A 92 -24.68 2.52 -28.40
C ASN A 92 -23.79 3.50 -27.63
N TYR A 93 -22.60 3.74 -28.16
CA TYR A 93 -21.61 4.58 -27.49
C TYR A 93 -22.02 6.07 -27.36
N GLU A 94 -22.79 6.61 -28.31
CA GLU A 94 -23.28 7.99 -28.19
C GLU A 94 -24.37 8.12 -27.10
N GLU A 95 -25.17 7.08 -26.89
CA GLU A 95 -26.09 7.01 -25.75
C GLU A 95 -25.33 6.90 -24.43
N ILE A 96 -24.28 6.06 -24.37
CA ILE A 96 -23.39 5.97 -23.20
C ILE A 96 -22.85 7.36 -22.84
N LYS A 97 -22.30 8.11 -23.81
CA LYS A 97 -21.82 9.49 -23.58
C LYS A 97 -22.92 10.39 -23.02
N SER A 98 -24.13 10.32 -23.56
CA SER A 98 -25.28 11.11 -23.08
C SER A 98 -25.63 10.77 -21.63
N TYR A 99 -25.70 9.48 -21.31
CA TYR A 99 -25.94 9.00 -19.95
C TYR A 99 -24.81 9.42 -18.99
N LEU A 100 -23.55 9.36 -19.42
CA LEU A 100 -22.40 9.80 -18.62
C LEU A 100 -22.45 11.31 -18.29
N LYS A 101 -22.89 12.16 -19.23
CA LYS A 101 -23.12 13.59 -18.97
C LYS A 101 -24.20 13.81 -17.91
N SER A 102 -25.30 13.06 -18.00
CA SER A 102 -26.38 13.12 -17.02
C SER A 102 -25.93 12.62 -15.65
N LEU A 103 -25.22 11.48 -15.63
CA LEU A 103 -24.65 10.86 -14.43
C LEU A 103 -23.71 11.82 -13.70
N LYS A 104 -22.81 12.49 -14.44
CA LYS A 104 -21.92 13.52 -13.89
C LYS A 104 -22.71 14.62 -13.15
N SER A 105 -23.79 15.14 -13.75
CA SER A 105 -24.63 16.16 -13.10
C SER A 105 -25.34 15.65 -11.85
N LEU A 106 -25.84 14.42 -11.89
CA LEU A 106 -26.51 13.79 -10.75
C LEU A 106 -25.55 13.54 -9.58
N ILE A 107 -24.35 13.05 -9.85
CA ILE A 107 -23.32 12.83 -8.81
C ILE A 107 -22.94 14.14 -8.13
N GLU A 108 -22.74 15.22 -8.88
CA GLU A 108 -22.43 16.53 -8.27
C GLU A 108 -23.58 17.04 -7.38
N LYS A 109 -24.84 16.84 -7.81
CA LYS A 109 -26.02 17.16 -6.98
C LYS A 109 -26.10 16.27 -5.73
N TYR A 110 -25.77 14.99 -5.86
CA TYR A 110 -25.73 14.05 -4.74
C TYR A 110 -24.68 14.46 -3.72
N LYS A 111 -23.44 14.78 -4.14
CA LYS A 111 -22.37 15.28 -3.26
C LYS A 111 -22.81 16.49 -2.45
N VAL A 112 -23.39 17.50 -3.11
CA VAL A 112 -23.87 18.73 -2.43
C VAL A 112 -24.99 18.42 -1.43
N THR A 113 -25.90 17.50 -1.78
CA THR A 113 -27.00 17.13 -0.88
C THR A 113 -26.48 16.33 0.30
N LEU A 114 -25.60 15.36 0.07
CA LEU A 114 -24.98 14.55 1.11
C LEU A 114 -24.19 15.43 2.09
N GLY A 115 -23.46 16.43 1.61
CA GLY A 115 -22.75 17.38 2.47
C GLY A 115 -23.69 18.16 3.41
N LYS A 116 -24.91 18.48 2.94
CA LYS A 116 -25.94 19.10 3.80
C LYS A 116 -26.46 18.10 4.83
N ASP A 117 -26.75 16.87 4.44
CA ASP A 117 -27.22 15.80 5.34
C ASP A 117 -26.21 15.53 6.47
N PHE A 118 -24.91 15.46 6.15
CA PHE A 118 -23.84 15.31 7.15
C PHE A 118 -23.71 16.54 8.07
N SER A 119 -23.84 17.76 7.52
CA SER A 119 -23.79 18.98 8.34
C SER A 119 -24.97 19.05 9.31
N GLU A 120 -26.17 18.71 8.87
CA GLU A 120 -27.36 18.67 9.72
C GLU A 120 -27.21 17.64 10.84
N LYS A 121 -26.67 16.44 10.55
CA LYS A 121 -26.38 15.43 11.58
C LYS A 121 -25.42 15.95 12.65
N ILE A 122 -24.35 16.64 12.25
CA ILE A 122 -23.40 17.25 13.19
C ILE A 122 -24.10 18.26 14.11
N GLU A 123 -24.97 19.10 13.56
CA GLU A 123 -25.71 20.09 14.35
C GLU A 123 -26.76 19.45 15.27
N VAL A 124 -27.45 18.40 14.81
CA VAL A 124 -28.41 17.63 15.63
C VAL A 124 -27.72 17.03 16.85
N ILE A 125 -26.52 16.47 16.69
CA ILE A 125 -25.77 15.89 17.82
C ILE A 125 -25.38 16.95 18.86
N LYS A 126 -25.05 18.17 18.43
CA LYS A 126 -24.69 19.25 19.34
C LYS A 126 -25.88 19.83 20.10
N THR A 127 -27.08 19.75 19.53
CA THR A 127 -28.24 20.53 19.99
C THR A 127 -29.35 19.69 20.63
N GLN A 128 -29.52 18.43 20.23
CA GLN A 128 -30.60 17.57 20.73
C GLN A 128 -30.17 16.71 21.93
N ASN A 129 -31.17 16.25 22.69
CA ASN A 129 -30.94 15.26 23.73
C ASN A 129 -30.40 13.96 23.14
N ILE A 130 -29.25 13.51 23.63
CA ILE A 130 -28.55 12.35 23.09
C ILE A 130 -29.39 11.06 23.21
N ALA A 131 -30.20 10.89 24.26
CA ALA A 131 -31.02 9.69 24.44
C ALA A 131 -32.12 9.60 23.37
N ASP A 132 -32.77 10.73 23.04
CA ASP A 132 -33.80 10.78 22.00
C ASP A 132 -33.20 10.55 20.61
N LEU A 133 -32.02 11.11 20.35
CA LEU A 133 -31.29 10.86 19.11
C LEU A 133 -30.93 9.38 18.94
N ILE A 134 -30.35 8.77 19.98
CA ILE A 134 -29.98 7.35 19.97
C ILE A 134 -31.21 6.47 19.74
N ALA A 135 -32.34 6.75 20.40
CA ALA A 135 -33.58 6.01 20.18
C ALA A 135 -34.05 6.09 18.71
N LYS A 136 -33.99 7.28 18.09
CA LYS A 136 -34.31 7.46 16.66
C LYS A 136 -33.36 6.70 15.75
N LEU A 137 -32.05 6.77 16.00
CA LEU A 137 -31.03 6.07 15.22
C LEU A 137 -31.20 4.55 15.34
N PHE A 138 -31.46 4.04 16.55
CA PHE A 138 -31.69 2.61 16.78
C PHE A 138 -32.95 2.12 16.05
N ASN A 139 -34.05 2.88 16.09
CA ASN A 139 -35.25 2.54 15.35
C ASN A 139 -34.97 2.47 13.84
N LYS A 140 -34.25 3.45 13.28
CA LYS A 140 -33.82 3.44 11.87
C LYS A 140 -32.94 2.24 11.52
N LEU A 141 -32.07 1.79 12.42
CA LEU A 141 -31.24 0.59 12.21
C LEU A 141 -32.09 -0.67 12.10
N THR A 142 -33.17 -0.75 12.86
CA THR A 142 -34.07 -1.93 12.90
C THR A 142 -35.16 -1.93 11.84
N GLU A 143 -35.35 -0.83 11.11
CA GLU A 143 -36.25 -0.81 9.96
C GLU A 143 -35.73 -1.77 8.87
N LYS A 144 -36.61 -2.61 8.32
CA LYS A 144 -36.25 -3.59 7.29
C LYS A 144 -35.83 -2.89 5.99
N ASP A 145 -34.55 -2.62 5.84
CA ASP A 145 -33.95 -2.13 4.61
C ASP A 145 -32.73 -2.98 4.23
N LEU A 146 -32.97 -4.17 3.68
CA LEU A 146 -31.89 -5.01 3.18
C LEU A 146 -32.35 -5.72 1.90
N VAL A 147 -32.52 -4.95 0.82
CA VAL A 147 -32.52 -5.52 -0.52
C VAL A 147 -31.11 -5.37 -1.07
N THR A 148 -30.37 -6.48 -1.11
CA THR A 148 -29.19 -6.60 -1.96
C THR A 148 -29.63 -6.35 -3.39
N LEU A 149 -29.25 -5.20 -3.95
CA LEU A 149 -29.69 -4.72 -5.27
C LEU A 149 -28.88 -5.34 -6.41
N ASP A 150 -28.06 -6.36 -6.16
CA ASP A 150 -27.25 -6.91 -7.24
C ASP A 150 -28.03 -7.90 -8.11
N LYS A 151 -28.24 -7.48 -9.35
CA LYS A 151 -28.90 -8.26 -10.40
C LYS A 151 -27.92 -9.09 -11.21
N ASP A 152 -26.60 -8.94 -10.98
CA ASP A 152 -25.60 -9.68 -11.73
C ASP A 152 -25.65 -11.18 -11.40
N GLU A 153 -25.72 -12.00 -12.44
CA GLU A 153 -25.89 -13.45 -12.35
C GLU A 153 -24.77 -14.10 -11.52
N LEU A 154 -23.51 -13.77 -11.79
CA LEU A 154 -22.38 -14.42 -11.11
C LEU A 154 -22.31 -14.01 -9.64
N VAL A 155 -22.55 -12.72 -9.34
CA VAL A 155 -22.63 -12.20 -7.97
C VAL A 155 -23.72 -12.92 -7.18
N GLN A 156 -24.89 -13.16 -7.79
CA GLN A 156 -25.97 -13.91 -7.15
C GLN A 156 -25.62 -15.37 -6.91
N ILE A 157 -25.01 -16.05 -7.89
CA ILE A 157 -24.57 -17.44 -7.73
C ILE A 157 -23.55 -17.54 -6.60
N TYR A 158 -22.55 -16.65 -6.58
CA TYR A 158 -21.51 -16.63 -5.54
C TYR A 158 -22.08 -16.35 -4.15
N THR A 159 -22.96 -15.35 -4.02
CA THR A 159 -23.61 -15.03 -2.74
C THR A 159 -24.49 -16.18 -2.24
N LYS A 160 -25.19 -16.90 -3.14
CA LYS A 160 -25.95 -18.11 -2.79
C LYS A 160 -25.03 -19.24 -2.32
N THR A 161 -23.88 -19.40 -2.96
CA THR A 161 -22.89 -20.44 -2.65
C THR A 161 -22.42 -20.34 -1.20
N ILE A 162 -22.09 -19.13 -0.76
CA ILE A 162 -21.58 -18.87 0.59
C ILE A 162 -22.67 -19.07 1.64
N ASN A 163 -23.89 -18.61 1.35
CA ASN A 163 -25.01 -18.72 2.29
C ASN A 163 -25.59 -20.14 2.40
N SER A 164 -25.54 -20.94 1.33
CA SER A 164 -26.16 -22.27 1.29
C SER A 164 -25.52 -23.13 0.18
N PRO A 165 -24.37 -23.76 0.41
CA PRO A 165 -23.65 -24.56 -0.58
C PRO A 165 -24.44 -25.84 -0.91
N LYS A 166 -25.20 -25.82 -2.02
CA LYS A 166 -26.00 -26.96 -2.50
C LYS A 166 -25.54 -27.38 -3.87
N GLN A 167 -25.66 -28.67 -4.19
CA GLN A 167 -25.24 -29.22 -5.49
C GLN A 167 -25.96 -28.58 -6.69
N VAL A 168 -27.21 -28.11 -6.51
CA VAL A 168 -27.99 -27.36 -7.52
C VAL A 168 -27.30 -26.05 -7.97
N ILE A 169 -26.35 -25.54 -7.19
CA ILE A 169 -25.55 -24.34 -7.55
C ILE A 169 -24.51 -24.68 -8.63
N ILE A 170 -24.04 -25.93 -8.71
CA ILE A 170 -23.09 -26.38 -9.74
C ILE A 170 -23.68 -26.20 -11.14
N ASP A 171 -24.97 -26.47 -11.33
CA ASP A 171 -25.65 -26.28 -12.61
C ASP A 171 -25.63 -24.80 -13.03
N GLN A 172 -25.85 -23.88 -12.08
CA GLN A 172 -25.80 -22.43 -12.35
C GLN A 172 -24.38 -21.96 -12.71
N TYR A 173 -23.35 -22.47 -12.03
CA TYR A 173 -21.96 -22.21 -12.43
C TYR A 173 -21.63 -22.83 -13.80
N THR A 174 -22.15 -24.02 -14.09
CA THR A 174 -21.97 -24.70 -15.38
C THR A 174 -22.51 -23.83 -16.52
N ASP A 175 -23.74 -23.32 -16.37
CA ASP A 175 -24.37 -22.44 -17.35
C ASP A 175 -23.58 -21.14 -17.55
N PHE A 176 -23.12 -20.53 -16.45
CA PHE A 176 -22.28 -19.34 -16.51
C PHE A 176 -20.95 -19.61 -17.25
N PHE A 177 -20.22 -20.65 -16.87
CA PHE A 177 -18.92 -20.97 -17.50
C PHE A 177 -19.05 -21.42 -18.96
N ASN A 178 -20.14 -22.11 -19.33
CA ASN A 178 -20.43 -22.44 -20.72
C ASN A 178 -20.67 -21.17 -21.56
N ARG A 179 -21.42 -20.21 -21.01
CA ARG A 179 -21.65 -18.91 -21.66
C ARG A 179 -20.37 -18.09 -21.77
N LEU A 180 -19.58 -18.03 -20.69
CA LEU A 180 -18.28 -17.37 -20.68
C LEU A 180 -17.34 -17.98 -21.73
N LYS A 181 -17.23 -19.30 -21.77
CA LYS A 181 -16.41 -20.00 -22.76
C LYS A 181 -16.85 -19.69 -24.19
N THR A 182 -18.16 -19.79 -24.46
CA THR A 182 -18.74 -19.46 -25.78
C THR A 182 -18.42 -18.01 -26.17
N PHE A 183 -18.59 -17.08 -25.23
CA PHE A 183 -18.28 -15.67 -25.43
C PHE A 183 -16.80 -15.42 -25.73
N LEU A 184 -15.90 -16.10 -25.00
CA LEU A 184 -14.45 -16.01 -25.21
C LEU A 184 -14.02 -16.60 -26.56
N GLU A 185 -14.58 -17.76 -26.94
CA GLU A 185 -14.31 -18.39 -28.25
C GLU A 185 -14.78 -17.53 -29.42
N GLN A 186 -15.90 -16.81 -29.26
CA GLN A 186 -16.41 -15.85 -30.25
C GLN A 186 -15.56 -14.58 -30.35
N LEU A 187 -14.94 -14.15 -29.26
CA LEU A 187 -14.11 -12.93 -29.19
C LEU A 187 -12.66 -13.11 -29.62
N TYR A 188 -12.20 -14.33 -29.89
CA TYR A 188 -10.82 -14.60 -30.35
C TYR A 188 -10.47 -13.94 -31.69
N ALA A 189 -11.44 -13.34 -32.40
CA ALA A 189 -11.27 -12.87 -33.76
C ALA A 189 -11.42 -11.36 -33.99
N ILE A 190 -11.75 -10.50 -33.02
CA ILE A 190 -11.91 -9.07 -33.34
C ILE A 190 -11.46 -8.13 -32.21
N ASP A 191 -10.48 -7.28 -32.52
CA ASP A 191 -10.09 -6.06 -31.80
C ASP A 191 -11.24 -5.02 -31.65
N ASN A 192 -12.48 -5.36 -32.01
CA ASN A 192 -13.62 -4.45 -31.99
C ASN A 192 -14.53 -4.77 -30.81
N PHE A 193 -14.55 -3.82 -29.87
CA PHE A 193 -15.62 -3.53 -28.90
C PHE A 193 -16.29 -4.73 -28.21
N ILE A 194 -15.94 -4.94 -26.94
CA ILE A 194 -16.69 -5.87 -26.10
C ILE A 194 -17.98 -5.15 -25.63
N PRO A 195 -19.18 -5.66 -25.89
CA PRO A 195 -20.40 -5.02 -25.42
C PRO A 195 -20.41 -4.92 -23.89
N LEU A 196 -21.02 -3.87 -23.33
CA LEU A 196 -21.32 -3.80 -21.89
C LEU A 196 -22.47 -4.74 -21.53
N LYS A 197 -23.47 -4.80 -22.41
CA LYS A 197 -24.65 -5.64 -22.24
C LYS A 197 -24.29 -7.12 -22.36
N GLU A 198 -24.83 -7.93 -21.45
CA GLU A 198 -24.75 -9.42 -21.49
C GLU A 198 -23.31 -9.96 -21.58
N ASN A 199 -22.33 -9.23 -21.06
CA ASN A 199 -20.93 -9.60 -21.12
C ASN A 199 -20.49 -10.36 -19.85
N PRO A 200 -20.25 -11.68 -19.95
CA PRO A 200 -19.92 -12.51 -18.78
C PRO A 200 -18.55 -12.18 -18.17
N ILE A 201 -17.66 -11.48 -18.90
CA ILE A 201 -16.39 -11.02 -18.33
C ILE A 201 -16.61 -9.87 -17.34
N LEU A 202 -17.62 -9.03 -17.56
CA LEU A 202 -17.93 -7.94 -16.63
C LEU A 202 -18.55 -8.48 -15.34
N SER A 203 -19.28 -9.59 -15.40
CA SER A 203 -19.75 -10.31 -14.20
C SER A 203 -18.57 -10.80 -13.33
N LEU A 204 -17.45 -11.25 -13.94
CA LEU A 204 -16.22 -11.56 -13.19
C LEU A 204 -15.64 -10.33 -12.49
N LEU A 205 -15.63 -9.17 -13.16
CA LEU A 205 -15.14 -7.91 -12.57
C LEU A 205 -16.05 -7.43 -11.43
N LYS A 206 -17.36 -7.55 -11.57
CA LYS A 206 -18.32 -7.22 -10.52
C LYS A 206 -18.18 -8.16 -9.32
N LEU A 207 -17.95 -9.46 -9.57
CA LEU A 207 -17.63 -10.40 -8.50
C LEU A 207 -16.33 -10.00 -7.77
N ALA A 208 -15.28 -9.61 -8.50
CA ALA A 208 -14.05 -9.12 -7.89
C ALA A 208 -14.29 -7.85 -7.04
N TYR A 209 -15.11 -6.91 -7.54
CA TYR A 209 -15.53 -5.73 -6.78
C TYR A 209 -16.24 -6.13 -5.48
N LEU A 210 -17.20 -7.05 -5.58
CA LEU A 210 -18.01 -7.56 -4.47
C LEU A 210 -17.14 -8.25 -3.40
N ILE A 211 -16.20 -9.12 -3.80
CA ILE A 211 -15.31 -9.81 -2.87
C ILE A 211 -14.41 -8.81 -2.13
N LYS A 212 -13.93 -7.78 -2.83
CA LYS A 212 -13.06 -6.75 -2.25
C LYS A 212 -13.80 -5.79 -1.31
N ASN A 213 -14.99 -5.32 -1.69
CA ASN A 213 -15.69 -4.23 -1.00
C ASN A 213 -16.93 -4.67 -0.23
N GLY A 214 -17.35 -5.93 -0.35
CA GLY A 214 -18.59 -6.44 0.23
C GLY A 214 -19.84 -6.13 -0.59
N SER A 215 -21.00 -6.55 -0.06
CA SER A 215 -22.29 -6.33 -0.71
C SER A 215 -22.71 -4.86 -0.65
N CYS A 216 -23.05 -4.26 -1.79
CA CYS A 216 -23.61 -2.91 -1.83
C CYS A 216 -25.03 -2.90 -1.24
N LYS A 217 -25.25 -2.07 -0.21
CA LYS A 217 -26.52 -1.90 0.50
C LYS A 217 -26.85 -0.42 0.66
N LYS A 218 -28.13 -0.08 0.59
CA LYS A 218 -28.60 1.29 0.86
C LYS A 218 -28.50 1.57 2.36
N ASN A 219 -27.73 2.59 2.72
CA ASN A 219 -27.42 2.93 4.09
C ASN A 219 -28.24 4.13 4.56
N ARG A 220 -29.23 3.91 5.42
CA ARG A 220 -29.98 4.98 6.12
C ARG A 220 -29.19 5.62 7.26
N LEU A 221 -28.19 4.89 7.76
CA LEU A 221 -27.27 5.31 8.81
C LEU A 221 -25.85 5.28 8.27
N CYS A 222 -25.05 6.26 8.70
CA CYS A 222 -23.62 6.25 8.40
C CYS A 222 -22.82 5.49 9.46
N ASN A 223 -21.57 5.16 9.16
CA ASN A 223 -20.71 4.43 10.10
C ASN A 223 -20.49 5.24 11.38
N SER A 224 -20.46 6.56 11.28
CA SER A 224 -20.40 7.45 12.43
C SER A 224 -21.65 7.35 13.32
N ASP A 225 -22.86 7.21 12.73
CA ASP A 225 -24.09 6.94 13.50
C ASP A 225 -24.01 5.59 14.21
N ILE A 226 -23.50 4.56 13.52
CA ILE A 226 -23.33 3.21 14.06
C ILE A 226 -22.34 3.21 15.23
N LEU A 227 -21.21 3.91 15.08
CA LEU A 227 -20.20 4.07 16.12
C LEU A 227 -20.80 4.76 17.35
N LEU A 228 -21.61 5.80 17.14
CA LEU A 228 -22.30 6.52 18.21
C LEU A 228 -23.30 5.61 18.94
N LEU A 229 -24.08 4.80 18.22
CA LEU A 229 -24.98 3.80 18.80
C LEU A 229 -24.22 2.79 19.66
N LYS A 230 -23.14 2.19 19.14
CA LYS A 230 -22.31 1.23 19.88
C LYS A 230 -21.73 1.85 21.14
N ALA A 231 -21.19 3.06 21.05
CA ALA A 231 -20.60 3.72 22.20
C ALA A 231 -21.63 4.07 23.28
N PHE A 232 -22.83 4.51 22.89
CA PHE A 232 -23.90 4.80 23.85
C PHE A 232 -24.33 3.55 24.60
N TYR A 233 -24.69 2.47 23.89
CA TYR A 233 -25.14 1.24 24.54
C TYR A 233 -24.02 0.54 25.31
N SER A 234 -22.77 0.67 24.86
CA SER A 234 -21.59 0.24 25.63
C SER A 234 -21.45 1.01 26.95
N SER A 235 -21.65 2.34 26.94
CA SER A 235 -21.60 3.14 28.17
C SER A 235 -22.70 2.76 29.16
N LYS A 236 -23.84 2.28 28.65
CA LYS A 236 -24.98 1.77 29.44
C LYS A 236 -24.86 0.30 29.81
N LYS A 237 -23.85 -0.41 29.28
CA LYS A 237 -23.68 -1.87 29.40
C LYS A 237 -24.93 -2.65 28.93
N ASP A 238 -25.60 -2.14 27.90
CA ASP A 238 -26.78 -2.76 27.29
C ASP A 238 -26.34 -3.75 26.21
N ILE A 239 -26.04 -4.97 26.65
CA ILE A 239 -25.50 -6.04 25.80
C ILE A 239 -26.51 -6.46 24.74
N GLU A 240 -27.81 -6.53 25.08
CA GLU A 240 -28.86 -6.93 24.14
C GLU A 240 -28.94 -5.98 22.94
N LYS A 241 -28.90 -4.67 23.19
CA LYS A 241 -28.90 -3.68 22.11
C LYS A 241 -27.62 -3.72 21.29
N LEU A 242 -26.47 -3.96 21.92
CA LEU A 242 -25.20 -4.14 21.22
C LEU A 242 -25.21 -5.37 20.31
N ASP A 243 -25.76 -6.49 20.78
CA ASP A 243 -25.90 -7.72 20.00
C ASP A 243 -26.82 -7.50 18.80
N ILE A 244 -27.95 -6.79 18.97
CA ILE A 244 -28.82 -6.42 17.84
C ILE A 244 -28.07 -5.57 16.82
N ILE A 245 -27.30 -4.57 17.27
CA ILE A 245 -26.48 -3.73 16.39
C ILE A 245 -25.46 -4.59 15.64
N ASN A 246 -24.75 -5.46 16.34
CA ASN A 246 -23.74 -6.34 15.75
C ASN A 246 -24.38 -7.32 14.76
N ILE A 247 -25.51 -7.96 15.07
CA ILE A 247 -26.21 -8.87 14.15
C ILE A 247 -26.63 -8.14 12.86
N GLN A 248 -27.08 -6.89 12.96
CA GLN A 248 -27.43 -6.11 11.77
C GLN A 248 -26.21 -5.75 10.93
N ILE A 249 -25.05 -5.49 11.56
CA ILE A 249 -23.79 -5.14 10.87
C ILE A 249 -23.01 -6.37 10.38
N GLU A 250 -23.02 -7.48 11.11
CA GLU A 250 -22.27 -8.72 10.78
C GLU A 250 -22.92 -9.49 9.64
N LYS A 251 -24.22 -9.33 9.43
CA LYS A 251 -24.85 -9.67 8.14
C LYS A 251 -24.21 -8.94 6.94
N ASP A 252 -23.35 -7.95 7.21
CA ASP A 252 -22.81 -7.01 6.23
C ASP A 252 -21.27 -6.99 6.12
N SER A 253 -20.52 -7.72 6.96
CA SER A 253 -19.04 -7.71 6.90
C SER A 253 -18.49 -8.85 6.05
N ASN A 254 -17.52 -8.51 5.18
CA ASN A 254 -16.67 -9.37 4.33
C ASN A 254 -17.29 -10.71 3.94
N ILE A 255 -17.67 -10.82 2.66
CA ILE A 255 -18.06 -12.10 2.09
C ILE A 255 -16.94 -13.10 2.36
N GLU A 256 -17.20 -14.09 3.22
CA GLU A 256 -16.24 -15.16 3.51
C GLU A 256 -15.78 -15.75 2.19
N THR A 257 -14.46 -15.85 2.01
CA THR A 257 -13.92 -16.44 0.79
C THR A 257 -14.27 -17.92 0.79
N LEU A 258 -14.39 -18.53 -0.40
CA LEU A 258 -14.73 -19.95 -0.54
C LEU A 258 -13.81 -20.89 0.29
N TYR A 259 -12.63 -20.44 0.72
CA TYR A 259 -11.71 -21.24 1.54
C TYR A 259 -12.10 -21.40 3.02
N ASN A 260 -13.00 -20.57 3.57
CA ASN A 260 -13.24 -20.55 5.02
C ASN A 260 -14.39 -21.45 5.50
N THR A 261 -15.08 -22.18 4.61
CA THR A 261 -16.30 -22.93 4.97
C THR A 261 -16.11 -24.46 4.80
N PRO A 262 -15.90 -25.22 5.88
CA PRO A 262 -15.59 -26.65 5.79
C PRO A 262 -16.86 -27.50 5.67
N SER A 263 -17.29 -27.82 4.44
CA SER A 263 -18.24 -28.92 4.20
C SER A 263 -17.88 -29.73 2.94
N LYS A 264 -18.25 -31.02 2.90
CA LYS A 264 -17.98 -31.90 1.74
C LYS A 264 -18.61 -31.39 0.44
N ASP A 265 -19.82 -30.85 0.54
CA ASP A 265 -20.52 -30.23 -0.60
C ASP A 265 -19.75 -29.00 -1.11
N PHE A 266 -19.13 -28.25 -0.20
CA PHE A 266 -18.25 -27.11 -0.52
C PHE A 266 -17.01 -27.53 -1.32
N GLN A 267 -16.35 -28.61 -0.91
CA GLN A 267 -15.14 -29.08 -1.56
C GLN A 267 -15.39 -29.51 -3.01
N SER A 268 -16.48 -30.24 -3.26
CA SER A 268 -16.86 -30.63 -4.64
C SER A 268 -17.15 -29.43 -5.54
N LEU A 269 -17.70 -28.35 -4.96
CA LEU A 269 -18.02 -27.12 -5.67
C LEU A 269 -16.74 -26.29 -5.95
N ILE A 270 -15.79 -26.24 -5.00
CA ILE A 270 -14.47 -25.62 -5.21
C ILE A 270 -13.74 -26.35 -6.35
N GLU A 271 -13.62 -27.68 -6.27
CA GLU A 271 -12.92 -28.48 -7.28
C GLU A 271 -13.53 -28.29 -8.68
N PHE A 272 -14.87 -28.18 -8.75
CA PHE A 272 -15.56 -27.85 -9.99
C PHE A 272 -15.18 -26.45 -10.52
N ILE A 273 -15.24 -25.42 -9.67
CA ILE A 273 -14.91 -24.04 -10.05
C ILE A 273 -13.45 -23.96 -10.51
N GLU A 274 -12.50 -24.55 -9.77
CA GLU A 274 -11.09 -24.62 -10.13
C GLU A 274 -10.87 -25.24 -11.50
N LEU A 275 -11.56 -26.36 -11.80
CA LEU A 275 -11.50 -27.00 -13.10
C LEU A 275 -12.03 -26.10 -14.23
N GLN A 276 -13.14 -25.39 -14.00
CA GLN A 276 -13.68 -24.46 -15.00
C GLN A 276 -12.74 -23.25 -15.21
N ILE A 277 -12.19 -22.69 -14.14
CA ILE A 277 -11.20 -21.61 -14.20
C ILE A 277 -9.99 -22.05 -15.01
N PHE A 278 -9.45 -23.25 -14.74
CA PHE A 278 -8.33 -23.80 -15.49
C PHE A 278 -8.64 -23.92 -16.99
N ARG A 279 -9.86 -24.31 -17.37
CA ARG A 279 -10.28 -24.44 -18.78
C ARG A 279 -10.33 -23.11 -19.53
N VAL A 280 -10.68 -22.02 -18.85
CA VAL A 280 -10.84 -20.69 -19.47
C VAL A 280 -9.64 -19.77 -19.24
N SER A 281 -8.73 -20.10 -18.31
CA SER A 281 -7.59 -19.25 -17.91
C SER A 281 -6.71 -18.81 -19.09
N LYS A 282 -6.50 -19.68 -20.08
CA LYS A 282 -5.74 -19.40 -21.30
C LYS A 282 -6.28 -18.20 -22.12
N PHE A 283 -7.53 -17.82 -21.89
CA PHE A 283 -8.19 -16.71 -22.58
C PHE A 283 -8.03 -15.35 -21.86
N PHE A 284 -7.32 -15.34 -20.72
CA PHE A 284 -7.11 -14.15 -19.90
C PHE A 284 -5.62 -13.88 -19.72
N SER A 285 -5.12 -12.85 -20.42
CA SER A 285 -3.79 -12.26 -20.21
C SER A 285 -3.82 -11.10 -19.21
N ASP A 286 -4.99 -10.51 -19.00
CA ASP A 286 -5.13 -9.21 -18.34
C ASP A 286 -5.19 -9.33 -16.81
N PHE A 287 -5.64 -10.48 -16.29
CA PHE A 287 -5.71 -10.82 -14.88
C PHE A 287 -5.90 -12.32 -14.65
N CYS A 288 -5.47 -12.82 -13.48
CA CYS A 288 -5.69 -14.19 -13.05
C CYS A 288 -7.12 -14.36 -12.52
N ILE A 289 -7.94 -15.18 -13.20
CA ILE A 289 -9.31 -15.48 -12.74
C ILE A 289 -9.30 -16.23 -11.41
N ASN A 290 -8.28 -17.07 -11.20
CA ASN A 290 -8.17 -17.86 -9.97
C ASN A 290 -8.20 -16.95 -8.74
N ASP A 291 -7.47 -15.84 -8.78
CA ASP A 291 -7.38 -14.88 -7.68
C ASP A 291 -8.70 -14.15 -7.39
N ILE A 292 -9.66 -14.16 -8.33
CA ILE A 292 -11.00 -13.60 -8.10
C ILE A 292 -11.79 -14.53 -7.18
N PHE A 293 -11.87 -15.81 -7.51
CA PHE A 293 -12.64 -16.79 -6.74
C PHE A 293 -11.90 -17.26 -5.47
N PHE A 294 -10.57 -17.25 -5.54
CA PHE A 294 -9.65 -17.79 -4.54
C PHE A 294 -8.58 -16.74 -4.17
N PRO A 295 -9.02 -15.62 -3.57
CA PRO A 295 -8.13 -14.55 -3.16
C PRO A 295 -7.07 -15.05 -2.16
N PRO A 296 -5.76 -14.82 -2.35
CA PRO A 296 -4.76 -15.20 -1.36
C PRO A 296 -5.02 -14.42 -0.07
N GLN A 297 -4.94 -15.10 1.08
CA GLN A 297 -5.24 -14.51 2.38
C GLN A 297 -4.38 -13.25 2.60
N HIS A 298 -5.03 -12.10 2.70
CA HIS A 298 -4.35 -10.85 3.01
C HIS A 298 -3.76 -10.93 4.43
N GLN A 299 -2.45 -11.14 4.53
CA GLN A 299 -1.71 -10.71 5.71
C GLN A 299 -1.85 -9.20 5.79
N GLN A 300 -2.66 -8.70 6.72
CA GLN A 300 -2.63 -7.30 7.12
C GLN A 300 -1.22 -7.01 7.63
N ILE A 301 -0.42 -6.32 6.84
CA ILE A 301 0.87 -5.78 7.28
C ILE A 301 0.52 -4.59 8.17
N ASP A 302 0.80 -4.74 9.47
CA ASP A 302 0.62 -3.69 10.47
C ASP A 302 1.66 -2.59 10.23
N ILE A 303 1.22 -1.42 9.74
CA ILE A 303 2.06 -0.28 9.32
C ILE A 303 2.59 0.51 10.54
N SER A 304 2.25 0.09 11.77
CA SER A 304 2.44 0.92 12.96
C SER A 304 3.80 0.80 13.66
N ASN A 305 4.68 -0.14 13.27
CA ASN A 305 5.99 -0.33 13.89
C ASN A 305 7.15 -0.16 12.89
N PRO A 306 8.23 0.58 13.24
CA PRO A 306 9.43 0.62 12.41
C PRO A 306 10.06 -0.77 12.32
N GLU A 307 10.22 -1.30 11.10
CA GLU A 307 10.76 -2.64 10.86
C GLU A 307 12.19 -2.80 11.46
N PRO A 308 12.44 -3.83 12.28
CA PRO A 308 13.76 -4.16 12.81
C PRO A 308 14.71 -4.64 11.70
N LEU A 309 16.03 -4.49 11.92
CA LEU A 309 17.06 -4.87 10.94
C LEU A 309 16.96 -6.34 10.51
N GLU A 310 16.58 -7.24 11.42
CA GLU A 310 16.40 -8.68 11.16
C GLU A 310 15.32 -8.96 10.12
N GLN A 311 14.19 -8.26 10.23
CA GLN A 311 13.09 -8.39 9.29
C GLN A 311 13.51 -7.87 7.91
N LEU A 312 14.17 -6.71 7.87
CA LEU A 312 14.72 -6.15 6.63
C LEU A 312 15.76 -7.08 5.97
N ILE A 313 16.65 -7.69 6.75
CA ILE A 313 17.62 -8.67 6.24
C ILE A 313 16.90 -9.92 5.71
N ASN A 314 15.83 -10.38 6.37
CA ASN A 314 15.05 -11.51 5.87
C ASN A 314 14.36 -11.20 4.54
N CYS A 315 13.89 -9.96 4.32
CA CYS A 315 13.33 -9.52 3.04
C CYS A 315 14.34 -9.58 1.87
N LEU A 316 15.65 -9.70 2.12
CA LEU A 316 16.63 -9.95 1.05
C LEU A 316 16.38 -11.27 0.32
N LYS A 317 15.68 -12.23 0.92
CA LYS A 317 15.28 -13.49 0.27
C LYS A 317 14.33 -13.26 -0.90
N ASP A 318 13.60 -12.15 -0.90
CA ASP A 318 12.66 -11.79 -1.96
C ASP A 318 13.33 -11.02 -3.10
N LEU A 319 14.58 -10.59 -2.91
CA LEU A 319 15.34 -9.78 -3.86
C LEU A 319 15.44 -10.40 -5.27
N PRO A 320 15.63 -11.73 -5.45
CA PRO A 320 15.56 -12.35 -6.78
C PRO A 320 14.25 -12.10 -7.53
N ASN A 321 13.13 -11.97 -6.81
CA ASN A 321 11.80 -11.72 -7.38
C ASN A 321 11.54 -10.22 -7.64
N LEU A 322 12.46 -9.35 -7.23
CA LEU A 322 12.40 -7.89 -7.39
C LEU A 322 13.36 -7.37 -8.47
N LEU A 323 14.03 -8.25 -9.21
CA LEU A 323 14.95 -7.87 -10.29
C LEU A 323 14.20 -7.84 -11.64
N PHE A 324 13.92 -6.65 -12.15
CA PHE A 324 13.31 -6.46 -13.46
C PHE A 324 14.31 -5.96 -14.51
N ASP A 325 14.28 -6.52 -15.71
CA ASP A 325 15.10 -6.00 -16.81
C ASP A 325 14.66 -4.58 -17.23
N GLU A 326 15.59 -3.84 -17.86
CA GLU A 326 15.37 -2.43 -18.23
C GLU A 326 14.16 -2.25 -19.17
N HIS A 327 13.91 -3.23 -20.04
CA HIS A 327 12.82 -3.16 -21.00
C HIS A 327 11.48 -3.42 -20.30
N THR A 328 11.44 -4.27 -19.29
CA THR A 328 10.28 -4.49 -18.42
C THR A 328 9.98 -3.24 -17.59
N LEU A 329 10.99 -2.62 -16.96
CA LEU A 329 10.81 -1.35 -16.25
C LEU A 329 10.28 -0.23 -17.16
N TYR A 330 10.83 -0.10 -18.38
CA TYR A 330 10.36 0.89 -19.35
C TYR A 330 8.93 0.62 -19.84
N LYS A 331 8.54 -0.64 -20.02
CA LYS A 331 7.15 -1.00 -20.33
C LYS A 331 6.21 -0.57 -19.20
N LYS A 332 6.64 -0.74 -17.94
CA LYS A 332 5.83 -0.37 -16.76
C LYS A 332 5.59 1.14 -16.63
N ILE A 333 6.55 2.00 -17.02
CA ILE A 333 6.33 3.46 -17.14
C ILE A 333 5.19 3.78 -18.11
N ASN A 334 5.12 3.06 -19.22
CA ASN A 334 4.21 3.39 -20.31
C ASN A 334 2.84 2.69 -20.18
N THR A 335 2.65 1.87 -19.15
CA THR A 335 1.32 1.38 -18.79
C THR A 335 0.52 2.50 -18.16
N LYS A 336 -0.59 2.89 -18.80
CA LYS A 336 -1.56 3.79 -18.16
C LYS A 336 -2.04 3.16 -16.85
N ASP A 337 -2.19 3.99 -15.81
CA ASP A 337 -2.89 3.57 -14.59
C ASP A 337 -4.34 3.28 -14.99
N GLU A 338 -4.70 2.01 -14.95
CA GLU A 338 -6.03 1.53 -15.32
C GLU A 338 -6.74 1.19 -14.01
N PRO A 339 -7.77 1.94 -13.61
CA PRO A 339 -8.36 1.77 -12.29
C PRO A 339 -8.94 0.37 -12.03
N TYR A 340 -9.39 -0.36 -13.07
CA TYR A 340 -9.82 -1.77 -12.90
C TYR A 340 -8.69 -2.68 -12.38
N LYS A 341 -7.41 -2.37 -12.63
CA LYS A 341 -6.29 -3.19 -12.12
C LYS A 341 -6.25 -3.24 -10.60
N LYS A 342 -6.79 -2.23 -9.91
CA LYS A 342 -6.84 -2.16 -8.44
C LYS A 342 -7.75 -3.23 -7.82
N PHE A 343 -8.56 -3.95 -8.59
CA PHE A 343 -9.43 -5.01 -8.06
C PHE A 343 -8.75 -6.33 -7.82
N PHE A 344 -7.73 -6.63 -8.61
CA PHE A 344 -7.05 -7.91 -8.50
C PHE A 344 -6.10 -7.83 -7.32
N ILE A 345 -6.20 -8.81 -6.45
CA ILE A 345 -5.33 -8.92 -5.28
C ILE A 345 -3.91 -8.90 -5.76
N ASN A 346 -3.12 -7.99 -5.17
CA ASN A 346 -1.72 -7.68 -5.41
C ASN A 346 -0.96 -8.77 -6.17
N ASN A 347 -1.21 -8.88 -7.47
CA ASN A 347 -0.37 -9.64 -8.34
C ASN A 347 0.93 -8.86 -8.37
N SER A 348 2.02 -9.53 -7.98
CA SER A 348 3.36 -8.93 -7.87
C SER A 348 3.74 -8.17 -9.15
N ASP A 349 3.20 -8.61 -10.28
CA ASP A 349 3.44 -8.08 -11.62
C ASP A 349 2.58 -6.85 -11.98
N ASN A 350 1.52 -6.53 -11.23
CA ASN A 350 0.59 -5.43 -11.55
C ASN A 350 0.73 -4.22 -10.62
N ARG A 351 1.83 -4.14 -9.88
CA ARG A 351 2.13 -2.99 -9.03
C ARG A 351 2.33 -1.70 -9.86
N PRO A 352 1.76 -0.55 -9.43
CA PRO A 352 2.11 0.76 -9.99
C PRO A 352 3.63 0.95 -9.98
N LEU A 353 4.17 1.73 -10.92
CA LEU A 353 5.60 1.97 -10.99
C LEU A 353 6.15 2.53 -9.68
N GLU A 354 5.38 3.40 -9.03
CA GLU A 354 5.69 3.98 -7.73
C GLU A 354 5.95 2.88 -6.70
N VAL A 355 5.05 1.89 -6.63
CA VAL A 355 5.17 0.73 -5.74
C VAL A 355 6.33 -0.19 -6.17
N ILE A 356 6.61 -0.31 -7.47
CA ILE A 356 7.78 -1.05 -7.97
C ILE A 356 9.08 -0.37 -7.53
N ILE A 357 9.16 0.96 -7.62
CA ILE A 357 10.33 1.75 -7.21
C ILE A 357 10.48 1.74 -5.68
N GLU A 358 9.39 1.88 -4.93
CA GLU A 358 9.39 1.79 -3.46
C GLU A 358 9.86 0.42 -2.97
N ASN A 359 9.54 -0.65 -3.70
CA ASN A 359 9.98 -2.01 -3.40
C ASN A 359 11.24 -2.43 -4.20
N SER A 360 11.96 -1.48 -4.79
CA SER A 360 13.14 -1.80 -5.60
C SER A 360 14.28 -2.37 -4.75
N PRO A 361 15.21 -3.12 -5.36
CA PRO A 361 16.45 -3.56 -4.70
C PRO A 361 17.22 -2.40 -4.06
N ALA A 362 17.29 -1.26 -4.75
CA ALA A 362 17.93 -0.05 -4.23
C ALA A 362 17.27 0.45 -2.93
N THR A 363 15.94 0.50 -2.88
CA THR A 363 15.20 0.94 -1.69
C THR A 363 15.37 -0.02 -0.52
N LEU A 364 15.27 -1.34 -0.76
CA LEU A 364 15.47 -2.35 0.28
C LEU A 364 16.88 -2.28 0.88
N LEU A 365 17.91 -2.24 0.03
CA LEU A 365 19.29 -2.09 0.49
C LEU A 365 19.51 -0.77 1.23
N THR A 366 18.87 0.32 0.79
CA THR A 366 18.94 1.63 1.47
C THR A 366 18.34 1.58 2.87
N LYS A 367 17.19 0.91 3.04
CA LYS A 367 16.59 0.70 4.36
C LYS A 367 17.54 -0.08 5.28
N ILE A 368 18.12 -1.16 4.79
CA ILE A 368 19.09 -1.98 5.55
C ILE A 368 20.32 -1.14 5.93
N ALA A 369 20.92 -0.43 4.97
CA ALA A 369 22.11 0.37 5.21
C ALA A 369 21.86 1.49 6.24
N ASN A 370 20.71 2.17 6.15
CA ASN A 370 20.33 3.21 7.10
C ASN A 370 20.08 2.65 8.50
N LYS A 371 19.41 1.49 8.63
CA LYS A 371 19.17 0.85 9.91
C LYS A 371 20.46 0.32 10.55
N TYR A 372 21.33 -0.27 9.74
CA TYR A 372 22.66 -0.67 10.18
C TYR A 372 23.48 0.53 10.68
N PHE A 373 23.51 1.63 9.91
CA PHE A 373 24.21 2.84 10.33
C PHE A 373 23.62 3.43 11.62
N GLN A 374 22.29 3.46 11.76
CA GLN A 374 21.62 3.86 13.00
C GLN A 374 22.09 3.02 14.19
N MET A 375 22.14 1.69 14.05
CA MET A 375 22.65 0.81 15.10
C MET A 375 24.11 1.13 15.45
N LEU A 376 24.97 1.33 14.46
CA LEU A 376 26.38 1.69 14.70
C LEU A 376 26.53 3.03 15.43
N LEU A 377 25.70 4.03 15.10
CA LEU A 377 25.71 5.34 15.77
C LEU A 377 25.37 5.25 17.26
N GLU A 378 24.53 4.29 17.66
CA GLU A 378 24.17 4.08 19.06
C GLU A 378 25.36 3.57 19.89
N VAL A 379 26.28 2.83 19.27
CA VAL A 379 27.42 2.17 19.95
C VAL A 379 28.79 2.65 19.45
N ALA A 380 28.83 3.81 18.79
CA ALA A 380 30.02 4.31 18.09
C ALA A 380 31.23 4.50 19.03
N THR A 381 31.00 4.88 20.29
CA THR A 381 32.07 5.08 21.27
C THR A 381 32.79 3.76 21.54
N ILE A 382 32.06 2.72 21.92
CA ILE A 382 32.65 1.42 22.23
C ILE A 382 33.34 0.84 21.00
N ILE A 383 32.75 0.97 19.80
CA ILE A 383 33.39 0.51 18.57
C ILE A 383 34.75 1.19 18.36
N ASN A 384 34.83 2.52 18.47
CA ASN A 384 36.10 3.25 18.35
C ASN A 384 37.11 2.84 19.43
N ILE A 385 36.65 2.55 20.66
CA ILE A 385 37.52 2.01 21.72
C ILE A 385 38.07 0.63 21.33
N GLN A 386 37.24 -0.26 20.81
CA GLN A 386 37.71 -1.59 20.39
C GLN A 386 38.70 -1.52 19.24
N LEU A 387 38.43 -0.66 18.25
CA LEU A 387 39.37 -0.36 17.16
C LEU A 387 40.71 0.18 17.70
N SER A 388 40.68 1.05 18.71
CA SER A 388 41.91 1.59 19.31
C SER A 388 42.76 0.53 20.02
N LYS A 389 42.11 -0.53 20.53
CA LYS A 389 42.74 -1.65 21.25
C LYS A 389 43.17 -2.78 20.32
N ASN A 390 42.86 -2.72 19.02
CA ASN A 390 42.96 -3.84 18.09
C ASN A 390 42.21 -5.11 18.57
N ASP A 391 41.18 -4.95 19.41
CA ASP A 391 40.33 -6.06 19.86
C ASP A 391 39.16 -6.19 18.89
N LEU A 392 39.36 -7.00 17.85
CA LEU A 392 38.41 -7.15 16.75
C LEU A 392 37.37 -8.25 16.98
N GLU A 393 37.47 -9.05 18.06
CA GLU A 393 36.60 -10.22 18.25
C GLU A 393 35.12 -9.84 18.24
N LEU A 394 34.77 -8.74 18.92
CA LEU A 394 33.41 -8.18 18.95
C LEU A 394 33.02 -7.40 17.67
N LEU A 395 33.98 -7.08 16.81
CA LEU A 395 33.76 -6.35 15.55
C LEU A 395 33.70 -7.28 14.33
N LEU A 396 34.20 -8.52 14.44
CA LEU A 396 34.18 -9.50 13.34
C LEU A 396 32.80 -9.68 12.70
N PRO A 397 31.69 -9.83 13.46
CA PRO A 397 30.35 -9.95 12.84
C PRO A 397 29.92 -8.74 12.01
N PHE A 398 30.36 -7.53 12.40
CA PHE A 398 30.11 -6.30 11.63
C PHE A 398 30.93 -6.27 10.34
N LEU A 399 32.21 -6.64 10.40
CA LEU A 399 33.10 -6.68 9.25
C LEU A 399 32.64 -7.72 8.20
N ASP A 400 32.19 -8.89 8.66
CA ASP A 400 31.64 -9.92 7.79
C ASP A 400 30.34 -9.46 7.12
N PHE A 401 29.42 -8.88 7.89
CA PHE A 401 28.19 -8.29 7.34
C PHE A 401 28.49 -7.21 6.29
N GLU A 402 29.40 -6.27 6.60
CA GLU A 402 29.79 -5.19 5.69
C GLU A 402 30.37 -5.72 4.38
N LYS A 403 31.22 -6.76 4.46
CA LYS A 403 31.79 -7.42 3.30
C LYS A 403 30.71 -8.02 2.41
N TYR A 404 29.82 -8.85 2.98
CA TYR A 404 28.77 -9.52 2.21
C TYR A 404 27.74 -8.54 1.65
N PHE A 405 27.37 -7.51 2.42
CA PHE A 405 26.46 -6.46 1.97
C PHE A 405 27.05 -5.68 0.79
N ASN A 406 28.32 -5.27 0.86
CA ASN A 406 28.98 -4.55 -0.23
C ASN A 406 29.11 -5.43 -1.49
N GLN A 407 29.37 -6.73 -1.32
CA GLN A 407 29.37 -7.69 -2.44
C GLN A 407 27.99 -7.83 -3.09
N LEU A 408 26.93 -7.89 -2.28
CA LEU A 408 25.54 -7.91 -2.75
C LEU A 408 25.18 -6.63 -3.52
N ALA A 409 25.46 -5.46 -2.94
CA ALA A 409 25.20 -4.15 -3.56
C ALA A 409 25.93 -4.01 -4.92
N THR A 410 27.19 -4.44 -4.98
CA THR A 410 27.99 -4.41 -6.23
C THR A 410 27.37 -5.29 -7.33
N LYS A 411 26.80 -6.43 -6.96
CA LYS A 411 26.16 -7.35 -7.93
C LYS A 411 24.87 -6.77 -8.48
N ILE A 412 24.04 -6.20 -7.61
CA ILE A 412 22.77 -5.57 -7.99
C ILE A 412 23.02 -4.34 -8.88
N SER A 413 24.02 -3.51 -8.57
CA SER A 413 24.33 -2.33 -9.37
C SER A 413 24.81 -2.64 -10.80
N ARG A 414 25.22 -3.88 -11.09
CA ARG A 414 25.71 -4.29 -12.42
C ARG A 414 24.60 -4.65 -13.40
N ASN A 415 23.36 -4.86 -12.96
CA ASN A 415 22.16 -5.16 -13.76
C ASN A 415 22.28 -6.31 -14.80
N SER A 416 23.08 -6.16 -15.85
CA SER A 416 23.14 -6.99 -17.06
C SER A 416 23.87 -8.34 -16.93
N GLU A 417 24.53 -8.64 -15.81
CA GLU A 417 25.38 -9.85 -15.63
C GLU A 417 25.09 -10.58 -14.30
N LEU A 418 23.84 -10.54 -13.85
CA LEU A 418 23.50 -10.96 -12.50
C LEU A 418 23.34 -12.48 -12.39
N ASP A 419 24.37 -13.16 -11.90
CA ASP A 419 24.33 -14.58 -11.55
C ASP A 419 23.50 -14.80 -10.26
N LEU A 420 22.30 -15.37 -10.43
CA LEU A 420 21.35 -15.64 -9.35
C LEU A 420 21.91 -16.62 -8.29
N GLN A 421 22.79 -17.56 -8.65
CA GLN A 421 23.39 -18.47 -7.68
C GLN A 421 24.36 -17.71 -6.77
N ILE A 422 25.16 -16.84 -7.38
CA ILE A 422 26.10 -15.98 -6.69
C ILE A 422 25.37 -14.91 -5.85
N LEU A 423 24.21 -14.44 -6.28
CA LEU A 423 23.32 -13.55 -5.51
C LEU A 423 22.77 -14.25 -4.27
N ASN A 424 22.16 -15.42 -4.45
CA ASN A 424 21.56 -16.22 -3.37
C ASN A 424 22.60 -16.61 -2.32
N LYS A 425 23.86 -16.86 -2.73
CA LYS A 425 24.97 -17.11 -1.82
C LYS A 425 25.22 -15.92 -0.88
N GLU A 426 25.27 -14.69 -1.40
CA GLU A 426 25.49 -13.52 -0.53
C GLU A 426 24.30 -13.25 0.37
N ILE A 427 23.07 -13.40 -0.14
CA ILE A 427 21.86 -13.28 0.68
C ILE A 427 21.94 -14.29 1.84
N SER A 428 22.30 -15.54 1.55
CA SER A 428 22.46 -16.55 2.60
C SER A 428 23.57 -16.20 3.60
N ASN A 429 24.70 -15.64 3.16
CA ASN A 429 25.78 -15.23 4.06
C ASN A 429 25.32 -14.11 4.99
N ILE A 430 24.66 -13.08 4.45
CA ILE A 430 24.12 -11.95 5.22
C ILE A 430 23.12 -12.44 6.27
N VAL A 431 22.20 -13.32 5.87
CA VAL A 431 21.18 -13.91 6.77
C VAL A 431 21.84 -14.76 7.87
N LYS A 432 22.93 -15.46 7.58
CA LYS A 432 23.68 -16.23 8.60
C LYS A 432 24.40 -15.32 9.58
N THR A 433 25.01 -14.24 9.09
CA THR A 433 25.76 -13.30 9.93
C THR A 433 24.87 -12.40 10.78
N SER A 434 23.59 -12.23 10.42
CA SER A 434 22.68 -11.29 11.10
C SER A 434 22.46 -11.61 12.58
N TYR A 435 22.38 -12.90 12.94
CA TYR A 435 22.22 -13.30 14.34
C TYR A 435 23.43 -12.88 15.18
N SER A 436 24.64 -13.25 14.75
CA SER A 436 25.89 -12.90 15.44
C SER A 436 26.14 -11.39 15.46
N LEU A 437 25.74 -10.67 14.40
CA LEU A 437 25.79 -9.21 14.36
C LEU A 437 24.96 -8.58 15.50
N ILE A 438 23.77 -9.11 15.74
CA ILE A 438 22.82 -8.53 16.70
C ILE A 438 23.20 -8.88 18.13
N GLU A 439 23.69 -10.10 18.36
CA GLU A 439 24.28 -10.49 19.63
C GLU A 439 25.49 -9.61 20.00
N ALA A 440 26.38 -9.39 19.04
CA ALA A 440 27.53 -8.49 19.21
C ALA A 440 27.07 -7.05 19.47
N TYR A 441 26.10 -6.54 18.71
CA TYR A 441 25.50 -5.22 18.92
C TYR A 441 24.90 -5.07 20.33
N ASN A 442 24.11 -6.03 20.80
CA ASN A 442 23.51 -5.97 22.14
C ASN A 442 24.60 -5.93 23.23
N THR A 443 25.67 -6.70 23.06
CA THR A 443 26.83 -6.66 23.96
C THR A 443 27.51 -5.29 23.96
N LEU A 444 27.75 -4.71 22.79
CA LEU A 444 28.34 -3.36 22.66
C LEU A 444 27.41 -2.29 23.24
N LYS A 445 26.10 -2.45 23.07
CA LYS A 445 25.08 -1.53 23.59
C LYS A 445 25.05 -1.53 25.12
N THR A 446 25.12 -2.68 25.76
CA THR A 446 25.25 -2.77 27.22
C THR A 446 26.52 -2.07 27.70
N LYS A 447 27.66 -2.32 27.05
CA LYS A 447 28.93 -1.64 27.38
C LYS A 447 28.85 -0.13 27.19
N GLU A 448 28.17 0.35 26.14
CA GLU A 448 27.96 1.78 25.89
C GLU A 448 27.10 2.40 27.01
N PHE A 449 26.01 1.74 27.41
CA PHE A 449 25.19 2.19 28.53
C PHE A 449 25.94 2.18 29.86
N ASP A 450 26.80 1.20 30.10
CA ASP A 450 27.62 1.14 31.31
C ASP A 450 28.58 2.33 31.39
N ILE A 451 29.15 2.78 30.25
CA ILE A 451 29.97 4.00 30.18
C ILE A 451 29.13 5.25 30.46
N ILE A 452 27.88 5.32 29.95
CA ILE A 452 27.01 6.49 30.10
C ILE A 452 26.42 6.61 31.52
N ASN A 453 25.94 5.50 32.09
CA ASN A 453 25.21 5.47 33.36
C ASN A 453 26.12 5.53 34.59
N ASN A 454 27.38 5.09 34.49
CA ASN A 454 28.36 5.25 35.55
C ASN A 454 28.88 6.71 35.58
N GLN A 455 28.00 7.66 35.92
CA GLN A 455 28.29 9.10 35.97
C GLN A 455 29.41 9.49 36.96
N ASN A 456 29.85 8.58 37.85
CA ASN A 456 31.02 8.79 38.73
C ASN A 456 32.32 8.12 38.25
N CYS A 457 32.33 7.44 37.09
CA CYS A 457 33.49 6.69 36.60
C CYS A 457 33.56 6.73 35.07
N ILE A 458 33.69 7.92 34.48
CA ILE A 458 34.55 7.95 33.30
C ILE A 458 35.98 7.88 33.82
N ASN A 459 36.46 6.65 33.99
CA ASN A 459 37.84 6.36 34.36
C ASN A 459 38.72 7.27 33.47
N SER A 460 39.53 8.16 34.05
CA SER A 460 40.30 9.15 33.27
C SER A 460 41.05 8.46 32.13
N VAL A 461 41.54 7.25 32.41
CA VAL A 461 42.23 6.35 31.48
C VAL A 461 41.44 6.04 30.20
N ASP A 462 40.14 5.77 30.25
CA ASP A 462 39.36 5.39 29.05
C ASP A 462 38.99 6.61 28.19
N ILE A 463 38.68 7.76 28.81
CA ILE A 463 38.56 9.03 28.08
C ILE A 463 39.89 9.46 27.49
N ASP A 464 40.99 9.31 28.23
CA ASP A 464 42.31 9.73 27.79
C ASP A 464 42.79 8.84 26.64
N LYS A 465 42.51 7.53 26.69
CA LYS A 465 42.73 6.60 25.57
C LYS A 465 41.85 6.91 24.36
N LEU A 466 40.57 7.21 24.57
CA LEU A 466 39.65 7.61 23.50
C LEU A 466 40.09 8.94 22.87
N ASN A 467 40.48 9.93 23.66
CA ASN A 467 40.98 11.22 23.21
C ASN A 467 42.32 11.07 22.48
N PHE A 468 43.22 10.21 22.96
CA PHE A 468 44.45 9.87 22.25
C PHE A 468 44.14 9.23 20.89
N PHE A 469 43.26 8.23 20.86
CA PHE A 469 42.82 7.59 19.62
C PHE A 469 42.20 8.59 18.64
N ILE A 470 41.32 9.47 19.13
CA ILE A 470 40.64 10.49 18.32
C ILE A 470 41.63 11.48 17.68
N ASN A 471 42.75 11.75 18.35
CA ASN A 471 43.81 12.59 17.82
C ASN A 471 44.69 11.88 16.79
N THR A 472 44.82 10.55 16.89
CA THR A 472 45.64 9.75 15.97
C THR A 472 44.88 9.29 14.72
N LYS A 473 43.55 9.10 14.82
CA LYS A 473 42.72 8.66 13.70
C LYS A 473 42.29 9.86 12.86
N GLU A 474 42.48 9.77 11.55
CA GLU A 474 41.92 10.72 10.61
C GLU A 474 40.41 10.45 10.43
N PHE A 475 39.57 11.32 10.98
CA PHE A 475 38.12 11.26 10.77
C PHE A 475 37.76 12.09 9.55
N LEU A 476 37.22 11.41 8.53
CA LEU A 476 36.54 12.07 7.43
C LEU A 476 35.21 12.65 7.93
N ASN A 477 34.79 13.78 7.36
CA ASN A 477 33.44 14.29 7.61
C ASN A 477 32.39 13.46 6.85
N PHE A 478 31.12 13.54 7.27
CA PHE A 478 30.02 12.76 6.70
C PHE A 478 29.87 12.99 5.19
N LYS A 479 30.12 14.21 4.71
CA LYS A 479 30.06 14.56 3.30
C LYS A 479 31.18 13.90 2.49
N GLU A 480 32.41 13.91 3.00
CA GLU A 480 33.56 13.22 2.41
C GLU A 480 33.31 11.71 2.36
N ILE A 481 32.83 11.14 3.47
CA ILE A 481 32.46 9.72 3.57
C ILE A 481 31.39 9.38 2.53
N LYS A 482 30.44 10.27 2.25
CA LYS A 482 29.38 10.07 1.25
C LYS A 482 29.86 10.21 -0.20
N ILE A 483 30.89 11.02 -0.47
CA ILE A 483 31.40 11.31 -1.82
C ILE A 483 32.50 10.32 -2.25
N THR A 484 33.43 9.93 -1.37
CA THR A 484 34.51 8.97 -1.69
C THR A 484 34.02 7.55 -1.94
N THR A 485 32.73 7.30 -1.71
CA THR A 485 32.15 5.97 -1.63
C THR A 485 31.20 5.64 -2.78
N THR A 486 30.77 6.58 -3.62
CA THR A 486 29.82 6.28 -4.70
C THR A 486 30.32 5.17 -5.64
N MET A 487 29.67 4.00 -5.60
CA MET A 487 29.87 2.96 -6.62
C MET A 487 29.25 3.42 -7.92
N ASN A 488 30.01 3.24 -9.02
CA ASN A 488 29.63 3.40 -10.43
C ASN A 488 28.14 3.73 -10.66
N ASN A 489 27.82 5.01 -10.53
CA ASN A 489 26.65 5.57 -11.19
C ASN A 489 27.19 6.20 -12.46
N ILE A 490 26.82 5.64 -13.62
CA ILE A 490 27.03 6.29 -14.90
C ILE A 490 26.46 7.70 -14.76
N ASP A 491 27.30 8.71 -14.93
CA ASP A 491 26.88 10.09 -14.77
C ASP A 491 26.06 10.49 -15.99
N ILE A 492 24.74 10.31 -15.88
CA ILE A 492 23.79 10.63 -16.93
C ILE A 492 23.76 12.15 -17.04
N ASN A 493 24.32 12.70 -18.13
CA ASN A 493 24.21 14.11 -18.44
C ASN A 493 22.82 14.43 -19.00
N ILE A 494 21.87 14.58 -18.08
CA ILE A 494 20.44 14.81 -18.36
C ILE A 494 20.28 16.04 -19.25
N ASP A 495 20.94 17.15 -18.92
CA ASP A 495 20.80 18.43 -19.64
C ASP A 495 21.24 18.33 -21.10
N LYS A 496 22.34 17.63 -21.37
CA LYS A 496 22.82 17.39 -22.73
C LYS A 496 21.85 16.54 -23.54
N LEU A 497 21.25 15.52 -22.93
CA LEU A 497 20.28 14.64 -23.60
C LEU A 497 18.95 15.36 -23.84
N LEU A 498 18.44 16.12 -22.87
CA LEU A 498 17.27 16.97 -23.03
C LEU A 498 17.46 18.02 -24.12
N THR A 499 18.63 18.67 -24.17
CA THR A 499 18.98 19.63 -25.22
C THR A 499 18.96 18.98 -26.61
N LYS A 500 19.45 17.74 -26.74
CA LYS A 500 19.38 16.97 -27.99
C LYS A 500 17.95 16.61 -28.39
N ILE A 501 17.10 16.21 -27.44
CA ILE A 501 15.68 15.92 -27.67
C ILE A 501 14.99 17.17 -28.20
N ASN A 502 15.12 18.30 -27.49
CA ASN A 502 14.51 19.58 -27.88
C ASN A 502 15.00 20.06 -29.26
N LYS A 503 16.30 19.90 -29.55
CA LYS A 503 16.86 20.22 -30.87
C LYS A 503 16.28 19.35 -31.98
N ASN A 504 15.99 18.07 -31.72
CA ASN A 504 15.35 17.19 -32.70
C ASN A 504 13.87 17.51 -32.90
N ILE A 505 13.15 17.86 -31.83
CA ILE A 505 11.75 18.33 -31.91
C ILE A 505 11.67 19.62 -32.75
N ALA A 506 12.53 20.60 -32.46
CA ALA A 506 12.58 21.87 -33.19
C ALA A 506 12.93 21.70 -34.68
N LYS A 507 13.55 20.57 -35.06
CA LYS A 507 13.88 20.21 -36.45
C LYS A 507 12.89 19.21 -37.07
N ALA A 508 11.73 18.99 -36.45
CA ALA A 508 10.72 18.02 -36.86
C ALA A 508 11.22 16.55 -36.99
N LYS A 509 12.31 16.18 -36.30
CA LYS A 509 12.86 14.82 -36.26
C LYS A 509 12.28 14.01 -35.10
N PHE A 510 10.97 13.82 -35.10
CA PHE A 510 10.23 13.25 -33.96
C PHE A 510 10.63 11.81 -33.60
N GLN A 511 10.94 10.96 -34.58
CA GLN A 511 11.42 9.60 -34.31
C GLN A 511 12.75 9.60 -33.55
N ASN A 512 13.70 10.45 -33.96
CA ASN A 512 14.98 10.58 -33.27
C ASN A 512 14.81 11.19 -31.87
N ALA A 513 13.89 12.15 -31.71
CA ALA A 513 13.56 12.69 -30.38
C ALA A 513 12.98 11.60 -29.46
N SER A 514 12.08 10.77 -29.97
CA SER A 514 11.46 9.66 -29.25
C SER A 514 12.48 8.58 -28.84
N LEU A 515 13.40 8.21 -29.73
CA LEU A 515 14.47 7.24 -29.43
C LEU A 515 15.40 7.75 -28.32
N ILE A 516 15.82 9.02 -28.40
CA ILE A 516 16.70 9.62 -27.37
C ILE A 516 15.96 9.79 -26.04
N ALA A 517 14.65 10.12 -26.07
CA ALA A 517 13.83 10.19 -24.88
C ALA A 517 13.68 8.81 -24.22
N LYS A 518 13.41 7.76 -25.01
CA LYS A 518 13.35 6.37 -24.52
C LYS A 518 14.66 5.95 -23.85
N ASP A 519 15.79 6.23 -24.50
CA ASP A 519 17.13 5.94 -23.97
C ASP A 519 17.38 6.68 -22.65
N LEU A 520 17.10 7.98 -22.59
CA LEU A 520 17.21 8.77 -21.36
C LEU A 520 16.32 8.21 -20.23
N THR A 521 15.07 7.85 -20.54
CA THR A 521 14.14 7.27 -19.56
C THR A 521 14.64 5.92 -19.04
N MET A 522 15.16 5.05 -19.90
CA MET A 522 15.74 3.77 -19.50
C MET A 522 16.95 3.96 -18.58
N GLN A 523 17.86 4.88 -18.93
CA GLN A 523 19.03 5.18 -18.11
C GLN A 523 18.62 5.72 -16.72
N LEU A 524 17.65 6.63 -16.66
CA LEU A 524 17.16 7.18 -15.39
C LEU A 524 16.45 6.13 -14.52
N LEU A 525 15.64 5.26 -15.13
CA LEU A 525 15.01 4.15 -14.43
C LEU A 525 16.05 3.21 -13.82
N CYS A 526 17.04 2.80 -14.61
CA CYS A 526 18.08 1.90 -14.13
C CYS A 526 18.88 2.54 -13.00
N LYS A 527 19.18 3.84 -13.12
CA LYS A 527 19.81 4.60 -12.05
C LYS A 527 18.98 4.58 -10.78
N ILE A 528 17.67 4.81 -10.83
CA ILE A 528 16.82 4.80 -9.63
C ILE A 528 16.68 3.38 -9.06
N TYR A 529 16.46 2.38 -9.92
CA TYR A 529 16.11 1.02 -9.53
C TYR A 529 17.29 0.21 -8.99
N TYR A 530 18.50 0.47 -9.51
CA TYR A 530 19.72 -0.27 -9.20
C TYR A 530 20.78 0.54 -8.45
N SER A 531 20.53 1.83 -8.13
CA SER A 531 21.45 2.64 -7.33
C SER A 531 21.47 2.15 -5.88
N CYS A 532 22.36 1.21 -5.61
CA CYS A 532 22.57 0.68 -4.28
C CYS A 532 23.25 1.72 -3.37
N PRO A 533 22.88 1.80 -2.08
CA PRO A 533 23.59 2.64 -1.12
C PRO A 533 24.99 2.06 -0.89
N LYS A 534 25.94 2.91 -0.50
CA LYS A 534 27.14 2.41 0.17
C LYS A 534 26.90 2.36 1.68
N LEU A 535 27.32 1.26 2.27
CA LEU A 535 27.26 1.04 3.71
C LEU A 535 28.32 1.88 4.42
N ILE A 536 27.93 2.65 5.43
CA ILE A 536 28.86 3.31 6.34
C ILE A 536 29.23 2.29 7.42
N GLY A 537 30.45 1.77 7.33
CA GLY A 537 30.95 0.72 8.22
C GLY A 537 31.64 1.23 9.48
N VAL A 538 32.07 0.29 10.31
CA VAL A 538 32.69 0.53 11.64
C VAL A 538 33.88 1.49 11.63
N TYR A 539 34.62 1.57 10.51
CA TYR A 539 35.77 2.46 10.40
C TYR A 539 35.40 3.94 10.19
N ASN A 540 34.20 4.22 9.68
CA ASN A 540 33.75 5.55 9.24
C ASN A 540 32.75 6.20 10.22
N LEU A 541 32.73 5.76 11.47
CA LEU A 541 31.84 6.27 12.50
C LEU A 541 32.30 7.61 13.09
N PRO A 542 31.36 8.41 13.65
CA PRO A 542 31.73 9.58 14.42
C PRO A 542 32.59 9.19 15.64
N PRO A 543 33.34 10.15 16.21
CA PRO A 543 34.18 9.91 17.38
C PRO A 543 33.46 9.24 18.56
N VAL A 544 32.21 9.64 18.83
CA VAL A 544 31.40 9.10 19.94
C VAL A 544 29.92 8.92 19.54
N SER A 545 29.20 8.10 20.31
CA SER A 545 27.75 7.93 20.18
C SER A 545 27.00 9.22 20.53
N HIS A 546 25.77 9.35 20.03
CA HIS A 546 24.93 10.51 20.33
C HIS A 546 24.61 10.63 21.83
N ASN A 547 24.31 9.51 22.50
CA ASN A 547 23.95 9.51 23.91
C ASN A 547 25.14 9.91 24.79
N LEU A 548 26.35 9.42 24.46
CA LEU A 548 27.55 9.87 25.16
C LEU A 548 27.84 11.36 24.88
N TYR A 549 27.65 11.80 23.63
CA TYR A 549 27.80 13.21 23.27
C TYR A 549 26.87 14.10 24.12
N LEU A 550 25.60 13.75 24.25
CA LEU A 550 24.64 14.47 25.10
C LEU A 550 25.11 14.52 26.56
N ALA A 551 25.58 13.38 27.10
CA ALA A 551 26.07 13.31 28.48
C ALA A 551 27.31 14.22 28.72
N ILE A 552 28.23 14.32 27.75
CA ILE A 552 29.43 15.15 27.90
C ILE A 552 29.23 16.61 27.46
N LYS A 553 28.17 16.93 26.71
CA LYS A 553 27.95 18.22 26.04
C LYS A 553 28.02 19.40 27.01
N GLU A 554 27.45 19.25 28.20
CA GLU A 554 27.34 20.31 29.21
C GLU A 554 28.60 20.44 30.10
N VAL A 555 29.55 19.51 30.01
CA VAL A 555 30.79 19.54 30.82
C VAL A 555 31.80 20.53 30.24
N THR A 556 32.08 21.64 30.92
CA THR A 556 32.86 22.78 30.36
C THR A 556 34.34 22.85 30.76
N ASN A 557 34.85 21.95 31.62
CA ASN A 557 36.19 22.07 32.23
C ASN A 557 37.15 20.88 31.97
N ARG A 558 37.02 20.17 30.85
CA ARG A 558 37.94 19.06 30.48
C ARG A 558 38.43 19.19 29.04
N PRO A 559 39.72 19.54 28.79
CA PRO A 559 40.28 19.70 27.45
C PRO A 559 40.08 18.49 26.53
N ALA A 560 40.23 17.28 27.06
CA ALA A 560 39.97 16.03 26.34
C ALA A 560 38.52 15.94 25.82
N LEU A 561 37.53 16.31 26.65
CA LEU A 561 36.13 16.31 26.24
C LEU A 561 35.83 17.41 25.22
N ASN A 562 36.44 18.59 25.35
CA ASN A 562 36.27 19.68 24.38
C ASN A 562 36.79 19.28 23.00
N ASN A 563 37.91 18.57 22.93
CA ASN A 563 38.44 18.03 21.68
C ASN A 563 37.49 17.01 21.04
N ILE A 564 36.95 16.07 21.83
CA ILE A 564 35.96 15.09 21.37
C ILE A 564 34.71 15.79 20.79
N LYS A 565 34.18 16.81 21.48
CA LYS A 565 33.05 17.61 20.99
C LYS A 565 33.35 18.28 19.66
N ASN A 566 34.50 18.96 19.55
CA ASN A 566 34.90 19.63 18.32
C ASN A 566 35.01 18.64 17.14
N LYS A 567 35.59 17.45 17.37
CA LYS A 567 35.69 16.40 16.35
C LYS A 567 34.32 15.82 15.97
N GLN A 568 33.42 15.67 16.94
CA GLN A 568 32.04 15.26 16.69
C GLN A 568 31.31 16.28 15.81
N GLU A 569 31.45 17.58 16.08
CA GLU A 569 30.86 18.64 15.27
C GLU A 569 31.44 18.70 13.85
N ILE A 570 32.76 18.51 13.71
CA ILE A 570 33.42 18.44 12.40
C ILE A 570 32.89 17.25 11.58
N TYR A 571 32.67 16.09 12.19
CA TYR A 571 32.11 14.92 11.50
C TYR A 571 30.77 15.23 10.83
N TRP A 572 29.89 16.00 11.49
CA TRP A 572 28.56 16.35 10.99
C TRP A 572 28.53 17.63 10.13
N ARG A 573 29.68 18.28 9.91
CA ARG A 573 29.75 19.51 9.09
C ARG A 573 29.55 19.18 7.61
N VAL A 574 28.54 19.78 6.98
CA VAL A 574 28.14 19.57 5.57
C VAL A 574 28.52 20.75 4.69
#